data_AF-A0A2A2UXH0-F1
#
_entry.id   AF-A0A2A2UXH0-F1
#
_cell.length_a   1.000
_cell.length_b   1.000
_cell.length_c   1.000
_cell.angle_alpha   90.00
_cell.angle_beta   90.00
_cell.angle_gamma   90.00
#
_symmetry.space_group_name_H-M   'P 1'
#
loop_
_entity.id
_entity.type
_entity.pdbx_description
1 polymer ?
#
loop_
_entity_poly.entity_id
_entity_poly.type
_entity_poly.pdbx_seq_one_letter_code
_entity_poly.pdbx_strand_id
1 'polypeptide(L)' 'MKSALKKWSKLGSTLQSQFKNKLIERLKDPHLPASKLSGADNMYKIKLRQSGYRLVYKVEDDIIVVIPVVLSK' A
#
# COMPACT_ATOMS: atom_id res chain seq x y z
N MET A 1 10.98 -7.51 -14.31
CA MET A 1 10.34 -6.79 -13.18
C MET A 1 10.10 -5.32 -13.56
N LYS A 2 8.92 -4.95 -14.08
CA LYS A 2 8.56 -3.53 -14.21
C LYS A 2 8.37 -2.99 -12.79
N SER A 3 9.37 -2.24 -12.32
CA SER A 3 9.57 -1.88 -10.92
C SER A 3 8.34 -1.22 -10.32
N ALA A 4 8.02 -1.61 -9.09
CA ALA A 4 7.09 -0.94 -8.19
C ALA A 4 7.15 0.59 -8.31
N LEU A 5 8.37 1.13 -8.35
CA LEU A 5 8.69 2.54 -8.51
C LEU A 5 8.06 3.17 -9.77
N LYS A 6 8.03 2.48 -10.91
CA LYS A 6 7.42 2.98 -12.15
C LYS A 6 5.89 3.06 -12.07
N LYS A 7 5.26 2.21 -11.26
CA LYS A 7 3.82 2.31 -10.99
C LYS A 7 3.53 3.44 -10.01
N TRP A 8 4.38 3.59 -8.99
CA TRP A 8 4.29 4.70 -8.04
C TRP A 8 4.48 6.06 -8.71
N SER A 9 5.48 6.21 -9.57
CA SER A 9 5.75 7.47 -10.27
C SER A 9 4.63 7.90 -11.24
N LYS A 10 3.82 6.95 -11.71
CA LYS A 10 2.62 7.22 -12.51
C LYS A 10 1.43 7.72 -11.69
N LEU A 11 1.45 7.56 -10.37
CA LEU A 11 0.43 8.15 -9.52
C LEU A 11 0.63 9.68 -9.50
N GLY A 12 -0.46 10.44 -9.60
CA GLY A 12 -0.40 11.89 -9.41
C GLY A 12 0.13 12.25 -8.01
N SER A 13 0.74 13.43 -7.87
CA SER A 13 1.37 13.91 -6.62
C SER A 13 0.44 13.85 -5.41
N THR A 14 -0.86 14.15 -5.59
CA THR A 14 -1.89 14.03 -4.56
C THR A 14 -2.05 12.60 -4.05
N LEU A 15 -2.12 11.62 -4.96
CA LEU A 15 -2.26 10.20 -4.60
C LEU A 15 -1.03 9.68 -3.89
N GLN A 16 0.16 10.06 -4.37
CA GLN A 16 1.42 9.69 -3.72
C GLN A 16 1.46 10.22 -2.28
N SER A 17 1.05 11.47 -2.06
CA SER A 17 1.00 12.10 -0.72
C SER A 17 -0.01 11.42 0.20
N GLN A 18 -1.21 11.12 -0.30
CA GLN A 18 -2.23 10.40 0.46
C GLN A 18 -1.76 9.00 0.87
N PHE A 19 -1.15 8.26 -0.05
CA PHE A 19 -0.57 6.95 0.27
C PHE A 19 0.60 7.06 1.24
N LYS A 20 1.49 8.04 1.08
CA LYS A 20 2.62 8.27 2.00
C LYS A 20 2.14 8.53 3.42
N ASN A 21 1.13 9.39 3.60
CA ASN A 21 0.55 9.65 4.93
C ASN A 21 -0.01 8.38 5.56
N LYS A 22 -0.74 7.57 4.79
CA LYS A 22 -1.27 6.29 5.27
C LYS A 22 -0.17 5.29 5.60
N LEU A 23 0.90 5.24 4.82
CA LEU A 23 2.06 4.38 5.09
C LEU A 23 2.78 4.79 6.37
N ILE A 24 2.93 6.09 6.64
CA ILE A 24 3.49 6.60 7.89
C ILE A 24 2.64 6.17 9.10
N GLU A 25 1.31 6.20 8.97
CA GLU A 25 0.41 5.64 10.00
C GLU A 25 0.69 4.13 10.23
N ARG A 26 0.95 3.36 9.16
CA ARG A 26 1.27 1.92 9.26
C ARG A 26 2.64 1.63 9.86
N LEU A 27 3.59 2.56 9.84
CA LEU A 27 4.86 2.36 10.53
C LEU A 27 4.70 2.22 12.04
N LYS A 28 3.62 2.78 12.61
CA LYS A 28 3.31 2.65 14.05
C LYS A 28 2.61 1.33 14.39
N ASP A 29 1.75 0.87 13.49
CA ASP A 29 1.03 -0.41 13.61
C ASP A 29 0.95 -1.08 12.21
N PRO A 30 1.96 -1.89 11.87
CA PRO A 30 2.05 -2.48 10.53
C PRO A 30 1.05 -3.62 10.33
N HIS A 31 0.70 -4.33 11.40
CA HIS A 31 -0.09 -5.56 11.39
C HIS A 31 -1.59 -5.33 11.57
N LEU A 32 -2.19 -4.50 10.72
CA LEU A 32 -3.59 -4.09 10.84
C LEU A 32 -4.58 -5.20 10.36
N PRO A 33 -5.28 -5.94 11.25
CA PRO A 33 -6.04 -7.13 10.85
C PRO A 33 -7.18 -6.82 9.88
N ALA A 34 -7.86 -5.68 10.08
CA ALA A 34 -8.92 -5.20 9.19
C ALA A 34 -8.44 -4.90 7.75
N SER A 35 -7.13 -4.72 7.56
CA SER A 35 -6.52 -4.49 6.25
C SER A 35 -5.88 -5.74 5.65
N LYS A 36 -5.84 -6.87 6.36
CA LYS A 36 -5.17 -8.10 5.92
C LYS A 36 -5.78 -8.62 4.62
N LEU A 37 -4.93 -9.09 3.72
CA LEU A 37 -5.35 -9.80 2.52
C LEU A 37 -5.72 -11.25 2.87
N SER A 38 -6.89 -11.69 2.41
CA SER A 38 -7.31 -13.09 2.57
C SER A 38 -6.37 -14.00 1.81
N GLY A 39 -5.92 -15.09 2.45
CA GLY A 39 -5.04 -16.08 1.84
C GLY A 39 -3.60 -15.61 1.60
N ALA A 40 -3.17 -14.49 2.21
CA ALA A 40 -1.80 -14.00 2.10
C ALA A 40 -1.23 -13.62 3.48
N ASP A 41 0.00 -14.07 3.75
CA ASP A 41 0.68 -13.81 5.01
C ASP A 41 1.38 -12.46 5.01
N ASN A 42 1.17 -11.72 6.09
CA ASN A 42 1.71 -10.39 6.34
C ASN A 42 1.47 -9.38 5.21
N MET A 43 0.47 -9.61 4.36
CA MET A 43 0.08 -8.69 3.30
C MET A 43 -1.19 -7.94 3.69
N TYR A 44 -1.16 -6.64 3.46
CA TYR A 44 -2.20 -5.70 3.89
C TYR A 44 -2.51 -4.71 2.77
N LYS A 45 -3.69 -4.09 2.82
CA LYS A 45 -4.13 -3.11 1.82
C LYS A 45 -4.48 -1.75 2.42
N ILE A 46 -4.10 -0.69 1.71
CA ILE A 46 -4.57 0.68 1.93
C ILE A 46 -5.58 1.00 0.82
N LYS A 47 -6.76 1.50 1.19
CA LYS A 47 -7.82 1.86 0.25
C LYS A 47 -8.03 3.38 0.28
N LEU A 48 -7.82 4.05 -0.84
CA LEU A 48 -8.23 5.44 -1.04
C LEU A 48 -9.58 5.42 -1.79
N ARG A 49 -10.68 5.33 -1.02
CA ARG A 49 -12.02 5.10 -1.59
C ARG A 49 -12.45 6.20 -2.55
N GLN A 50 -12.18 7.46 -2.21
CA GLN A 50 -12.58 8.62 -3.01
C GLN A 50 -11.92 8.64 -4.39
N SER A 51 -10.68 8.15 -4.49
CA SER A 51 -9.94 8.12 -5.75
C SER A 51 -10.00 6.77 -6.48
N GLY A 52 -10.62 5.74 -5.87
CA GLY A 52 -10.71 4.41 -6.46
C GLY A 52 -9.42 3.59 -6.40
N TYR A 53 -8.38 4.06 -5.70
CA TYR A 53 -7.08 3.38 -5.65
C TYR A 53 -6.94 2.44 -4.45
N ARG A 54 -6.19 1.37 -4.66
CA ARG A 54 -5.75 0.45 -3.61
C ARG A 54 -4.23 0.28 -3.74
N LEU A 55 -3.56 0.23 -2.60
CA LEU A 55 -2.15 -0.10 -2.48
C LEU A 55 -2.01 -1.31 -1.58
N VAL A 56 -1.09 -2.20 -1.91
CA VAL A 56 -0.75 -3.38 -1.11
C VAL A 56 0.63 -3.18 -0.51
N TYR A 57 0.82 -3.63 0.72
CA TYR A 57 2.13 -3.67 1.36
C TYR A 57 2.28 -5.00 2.09
N LYS A 58 3.52 -5.45 2.21
CA LYS A 58 3.92 -6.62 2.98
C LYS A 58 4.71 -6.15 4.21
N VAL A 59 4.58 -6.86 5.32
CA VAL A 59 5.39 -6.67 6.53
C VAL A 59 6.32 -7.87 6.66
N GLU A 60 7.62 -7.62 6.71
CA GLU A 60 8.68 -8.62 6.87
C GLU A 60 9.61 -8.15 7.99
N ASP A 61 9.72 -8.89 9.10
CA ASP A 61 10.64 -8.57 10.22
C ASP A 61 10.58 -7.08 10.65
N ASP A 62 9.35 -6.59 10.89
CA ASP A 62 9.03 -5.18 11.21
C ASP A 62 9.35 -4.13 10.12
N ILE A 63 9.78 -4.58 8.93
CA ILE A 63 10.00 -3.76 7.75
C ILE A 63 8.74 -3.76 6.87
N ILE A 64 8.26 -2.57 6.50
CA ILE A 64 7.18 -2.43 5.53
C ILE A 64 7.76 -2.44 4.11
N VAL A 65 7.57 -3.56 3.40
CA VAL A 65 7.86 -3.69 1.98
C VAL A 65 6.62 -3.25 1.19
N VAL A 66 6.71 -2.07 0.58
CA VAL A 66 5.61 -1.52 -0.23
C VAL A 66 5.62 -2.13 -1.63
N ILE A 67 4.59 -2.91 -1.96
CA ILE A 67 4.38 -3.45 -3.30
C ILE A 67 3.23 -2.66 -3.93
N PRO A 68 3.49 -1.61 -4.72
CA PRO A 68 2.46 -0.85 -5.39
C PRO A 68 1.77 -1.73 -6.45
N VAL A 69 0.76 -2.46 -5.98
CA VAL A 69 -0.22 -3.14 -6.81
C VAL A 69 -1.33 -2.13 -7.06
N VAL A 70 -1.22 -1.39 -8.17
CA VAL A 70 -2.33 -0.58 -8.66
C VAL A 70 -3.36 -1.55 -9.23
N LEU A 71 -4.44 -1.75 -8.48
CA LEU A 71 -5.68 -2.34 -9.00
C LEU A 71 -6.66 -1.20 -9.20
N SER A 72 -6.65 -0.60 -10.40
CA SER A 72 -7.76 0.23 -10.86
C SER A 72 -8.95 -0.70 -11.12
N LYS A 73 -10.14 -0.28 -10.68
CA LYS A 73 -11.40 -0.78 -11.23
C LYS A 73 -11.78 0.11 -12.40
#